data_AF-A0A259I7J4-F1
#
_entry.id   AF-A0A259I7J4-F1
#
_cell.length_a   1.000
_cell.length_b   1.000
_cell.length_c   1.000
_cell.angle_alpha   90.00
_cell.angle_beta   90.00
_cell.angle_gamma   90.00
#
_symmetry.space_group_name_H-M   'P 1'
#
loop_
_entity.id
_entity.type
_entity.pdbx_description
1 polymer ?
#
loop_
_entity_poly.entity_id
_entity_poly.type
_entity_poly.pdbx_seq_one_letter_code
_entity_poly.pdbx_strand_id
1 'polypeptide(L)'
;MVPAAFPRYGAGNTLTYLFCDHSAEEKVALLGNLSALVLDYIARQKISGSHLTQFGLEQFPVLPPNSYSVDDLAFIVPRVLELTYTSHSMAPFARDLGYDGQPFAWDENRRAQLRAELDAWYALAYGLTRDELRYVLDPKDVMGADYPSETFRVLQKNEIAKHGEYRTQRLVLAAYDALVTGGMRPRTEGYR
;
A
#
# COMPACT_ATOMS: atom_id res chain seq x y z
N MET A 1 -5.46 -5.05 3.78
CA MET A 1 -4.95 -6.42 3.78
C MET A 1 -3.61 -6.39 4.50
N VAL A 2 -3.13 -7.52 5.04
CA VAL A 2 -1.81 -7.59 5.69
C VAL A 2 -0.93 -8.58 4.94
N PRO A 3 -0.24 -8.14 3.88
CA PRO A 3 0.75 -8.99 3.22
C PRO A 3 2.08 -8.97 3.98
N ALA A 4 2.88 -10.02 3.84
CA ALA A 4 4.19 -10.11 4.48
C ALA A 4 5.17 -10.87 3.60
N ALA A 5 6.44 -10.45 3.64
CA ALA A 5 7.55 -11.29 3.19
C ALA A 5 7.98 -12.18 4.35
N PHE A 6 8.05 -13.49 4.11
CA PHE A 6 8.42 -14.47 5.13
C PHE A 6 9.18 -15.64 4.51
N PRO A 7 9.96 -16.40 5.30
CA PRO A 7 10.76 -17.48 4.76
C PRO A 7 9.92 -18.63 4.21
N ARG A 8 10.47 -19.38 3.25
CA ARG A 8 9.81 -20.53 2.63
C ARG A 8 9.65 -21.70 3.62
N TYR A 9 8.50 -21.78 4.27
CA TYR A 9 8.08 -22.88 5.13
C TYR A 9 6.70 -23.41 4.68
N GLY A 10 6.17 -24.44 5.35
CA GLY A 10 4.78 -24.85 5.14
C GLY A 10 3.85 -23.91 5.90
N ALA A 11 2.74 -23.49 5.28
CA ALA A 11 1.66 -22.82 5.99
C ALA A 11 0.28 -23.34 5.57
N GLY A 12 -0.70 -23.17 6.45
CA GLY A 12 -2.09 -23.53 6.18
C GLY A 12 -2.79 -22.54 5.25
N ASN A 13 -3.99 -22.89 4.82
CA ASN A 13 -4.77 -22.16 3.81
C ASN A 13 -5.02 -20.66 4.14
N THR A 14 -5.02 -20.28 5.41
CA THR A 14 -5.21 -18.89 5.85
C THR A 14 -4.00 -17.99 5.56
N LEU A 15 -2.80 -18.56 5.41
CA LEU A 15 -1.62 -17.86 4.92
C LEU A 15 -1.39 -18.24 3.46
N THR A 16 -2.12 -17.58 2.57
CA THR A 16 -2.04 -17.84 1.13
C THR A 16 -0.67 -17.47 0.58
N TYR A 17 0.02 -18.43 -0.03
CA TYR A 17 1.27 -18.18 -0.74
C TYR A 17 1.00 -17.56 -2.11
N LEU A 18 1.76 -16.52 -2.41
CA LEU A 18 1.89 -16.00 -3.76
C LEU A 18 3.25 -16.42 -4.31
N PHE A 19 3.24 -17.38 -5.23
CA PHE A 19 4.44 -17.80 -5.94
C PHE A 19 4.56 -16.99 -7.22
N CYS A 20 5.61 -16.18 -7.31
CA CYS A 20 5.88 -15.32 -8.46
C CYS A 20 7.29 -15.61 -8.99
N ASP A 21 7.41 -15.95 -10.27
CA ASP A 21 8.70 -16.11 -10.95
C ASP A 21 9.15 -14.80 -11.59
N HIS A 22 9.48 -13.84 -10.72
CA HIS A 22 9.81 -12.45 -11.05
C HIS A 22 11.03 -11.97 -10.27
N SER A 23 11.58 -10.82 -10.66
CA SER A 23 12.68 -10.16 -9.94
C SER A 23 12.31 -9.85 -8.49
N ALA A 24 13.32 -9.60 -7.64
CA ALA A 24 13.08 -9.25 -6.24
C ALA A 24 12.33 -7.92 -6.12
N GLU A 25 12.65 -6.97 -6.99
CA GLU A 25 12.06 -5.65 -7.11
C GLU A 25 10.58 -5.73 -7.48
N GLU A 26 10.20 -6.55 -8.48
CA GLU A 26 8.80 -6.77 -8.85
C GLU A 26 8.00 -7.46 -7.74
N LYS A 27 8.60 -8.42 -7.03
CA LYS A 27 7.96 -9.05 -5.85
C LYS A 27 7.73 -8.05 -4.73
N VAL A 28 8.64 -7.11 -4.54
CA VAL A 28 8.50 -6.01 -3.57
C VAL A 28 7.45 -5.00 -4.02
N ALA A 29 7.36 -4.70 -5.31
CA ALA A 29 6.28 -3.89 -5.85
C ALA A 29 4.91 -4.57 -5.67
N LEU A 30 4.83 -5.89 -5.79
CA LEU A 30 3.63 -6.65 -5.43
C LEU A 30 3.31 -6.51 -3.93
N LEU A 31 4.30 -6.64 -3.04
CA LEU A 31 4.12 -6.46 -1.61
C LEU A 31 3.60 -5.05 -1.26
N GLY A 32 4.15 -4.03 -1.90
CA GLY A 32 3.69 -2.65 -1.80
C GLY A 32 2.24 -2.51 -2.25
N ASN A 33 1.88 -3.10 -3.39
CA ASN A 33 0.53 -2.99 -3.94
C ASN A 33 -0.52 -3.66 -3.05
N LEU A 34 -0.22 -4.87 -2.58
CA LEU A 34 -1.05 -5.60 -1.62
C LEU A 34 -1.21 -4.87 -0.28
N SER A 35 -0.28 -3.95 0.04
CA SER A 35 -0.32 -3.11 1.25
C SER A 35 -1.03 -1.77 1.02
N ALA A 36 -1.29 -1.38 -0.23
CA ALA A 36 -1.81 -0.06 -0.56
C ALA A 36 -3.24 0.14 -0.06
N LEU A 37 -3.54 1.35 0.42
CA LEU A 37 -4.85 1.71 0.97
C LEU A 37 -5.99 1.50 -0.04
N VAL A 38 -5.72 1.75 -1.33
CA VAL A 38 -6.70 1.62 -2.42
C VAL A 38 -7.09 0.16 -2.59
N LEU A 39 -6.13 -0.76 -2.53
CA LEU A 39 -6.41 -2.18 -2.59
C LEU A 39 -7.10 -2.65 -1.30
N ASP A 40 -6.73 -2.13 -0.11
CA ASP A 40 -7.46 -2.45 1.13
C ASP A 40 -8.92 -2.00 1.06
N TYR A 41 -9.20 -0.84 0.48
CA TYR A 41 -10.56 -0.38 0.23
C TYR A 41 -11.34 -1.37 -0.64
N ILE A 42 -10.76 -1.81 -1.76
CA ILE A 42 -11.40 -2.78 -2.67
C ILE A 42 -11.61 -4.12 -1.98
N ALA A 43 -10.62 -4.58 -1.20
CA ALA A 43 -10.72 -5.82 -0.43
C ALA A 43 -11.90 -5.77 0.55
N ARG A 44 -12.12 -4.63 1.23
CA ARG A 44 -13.26 -4.44 2.14
C ARG A 44 -14.63 -4.49 1.45
N GLN A 45 -14.70 -4.14 0.16
CA GLN A 45 -15.94 -4.26 -0.62
C GLN A 45 -16.21 -5.69 -1.08
N LYS A 46 -15.15 -6.49 -1.28
CA LYS A 46 -15.26 -7.86 -1.82
C LYS A 46 -15.28 -8.94 -0.74
N ILE A 47 -14.71 -8.67 0.44
CA ILE A 47 -14.62 -9.62 1.55
C ILE A 47 -15.69 -9.28 2.59
N SER A 48 -16.66 -10.18 2.78
CA SER A 48 -17.75 -10.03 3.78
C SER A 48 -17.37 -10.51 5.20
N GLY A 49 -16.16 -11.04 5.40
CA GLY A 49 -15.70 -11.60 6.68
C GLY A 49 -14.22 -11.35 6.99
N SER A 50 -13.70 -12.03 8.02
CA SER A 50 -12.30 -11.90 8.46
C SER A 50 -11.31 -12.76 7.66
N HIS A 51 -11.79 -13.58 6.73
CA HIS A 51 -10.98 -14.55 6.00
C HIS A 51 -10.91 -14.21 4.52
N LEU A 52 -9.69 -14.02 4.04
CA LEU A 52 -9.40 -13.97 2.61
C LEU A 52 -9.24 -15.40 2.08
N THR A 53 -10.00 -15.74 1.05
CA THR A 53 -9.82 -17.00 0.31
C THR A 53 -8.84 -16.80 -0.84
N GLN A 54 -8.19 -17.88 -1.28
CA GLN A 54 -7.32 -17.84 -2.45
C GLN A 54 -8.07 -17.31 -3.70
N PHE A 55 -9.29 -17.79 -3.95
CA PHE A 55 -10.12 -17.29 -5.04
C PHE A 55 -10.42 -15.79 -4.92
N GLY A 56 -10.65 -15.28 -3.70
CA GLY A 56 -10.86 -13.85 -3.48
C GLY A 56 -9.63 -13.02 -3.82
N LEU A 57 -8.43 -13.52 -3.46
CA LEU A 57 -7.15 -12.88 -3.77
C LEU A 57 -6.92 -12.77 -5.29
N GLU A 58 -7.28 -13.80 -6.05
CA GLU A 58 -7.20 -13.81 -7.52
C GLU A 58 -8.15 -12.79 -8.20
N GLN A 59 -9.15 -12.26 -7.48
CA GLN A 59 -10.09 -11.26 -8.00
C GLN A 59 -9.70 -9.81 -7.68
N PHE A 60 -8.58 -9.59 -6.99
CA PHE A 60 -8.12 -8.24 -6.69
C PHE A 60 -7.44 -7.60 -7.90
N PRO A 61 -7.63 -6.29 -8.11
CA PRO A 61 -7.01 -5.57 -9.21
C PRO A 61 -5.54 -5.31 -8.87
N VAL A 62 -4.72 -6.34 -8.84
CA VAL A 62 -3.27 -6.21 -8.66
C VAL A 62 -2.67 -5.70 -9.97
N LEU A 63 -1.89 -4.62 -9.89
CA LEU A 63 -1.16 -4.08 -11.04
C LEU A 63 -0.15 -5.15 -11.54
N PRO A 64 -0.19 -5.50 -12.83
CA PRO A 64 0.71 -6.52 -13.35
C PRO A 64 2.16 -6.03 -13.38
N PRO A 65 3.16 -6.93 -13.40
CA PRO A 65 4.58 -6.56 -13.35
C PRO A 65 5.00 -5.60 -14.47
N ASN A 66 4.44 -5.74 -15.67
CA ASN A 66 4.70 -4.85 -16.81
C ASN A 66 4.13 -3.44 -16.66
N SER A 67 3.35 -3.15 -15.61
CA SER A 67 2.90 -1.80 -15.28
C SER A 67 3.98 -0.96 -14.59
N TYR A 68 5.03 -1.57 -14.05
CA TYR A 68 6.08 -0.84 -13.35
C TYR A 68 7.22 -0.51 -14.32
N SER A 69 7.52 0.79 -14.48
CA SER A 69 8.76 1.23 -15.12
C SER A 69 9.95 1.11 -14.16
N VAL A 70 11.16 1.28 -14.70
CA VAL A 70 12.38 1.30 -13.88
C VAL A 70 12.33 2.41 -12.83
N ASP A 71 11.83 3.59 -13.19
CA ASP A 71 11.70 4.74 -12.27
C ASP A 71 10.66 4.47 -11.18
N ASP A 72 9.58 3.75 -11.50
CA ASP A 72 8.58 3.34 -10.51
C ASP A 72 9.17 2.38 -9.47
N LEU A 73 9.94 1.38 -9.92
CA LEU A 73 10.63 0.45 -9.02
C LEU A 73 11.67 1.18 -8.16
N ALA A 74 12.40 2.13 -8.73
CA ALA A 74 13.35 2.97 -7.99
C ALA A 74 12.66 3.84 -6.93
N PHE A 75 11.39 4.20 -7.14
CA PHE A 75 10.57 4.88 -6.12
C PHE A 75 10.06 3.91 -5.05
N ILE A 76 9.52 2.75 -5.44
CA ILE A 76 8.79 1.83 -4.54
C ILE A 76 9.75 1.02 -3.67
N VAL A 77 10.77 0.41 -4.28
CA VAL A 77 11.62 -0.60 -3.63
C VAL A 77 12.31 -0.07 -2.37
N PRO A 78 12.98 1.11 -2.39
CA PRO A 78 13.63 1.62 -1.18
C PRO A 78 12.66 1.88 -0.02
N ARG A 79 11.43 2.31 -0.33
CA ARG A 79 10.41 2.61 0.67
C ARG A 79 9.87 1.35 1.32
N VAL A 80 9.58 0.32 0.53
CA VAL A 80 9.13 -0.97 1.05
C VAL A 80 10.27 -1.64 1.83
N LEU A 81 11.50 -1.58 1.31
CA LEU A 81 12.69 -2.09 2.01
C LEU A 81 12.83 -1.46 3.41
N GLU A 82 12.75 -0.13 3.52
CA GLU A 82 12.84 0.58 4.80
C GLU A 82 11.68 0.22 5.75
N LEU A 83 10.48 0.02 5.20
CA LEU A 83 9.31 -0.40 5.99
C LEU A 83 9.38 -1.84 6.49
N THR A 84 10.07 -2.73 5.76
CA THR A 84 10.11 -4.18 6.02
C THR A 84 11.37 -4.62 6.77
N TYR A 85 12.55 -4.08 6.47
CA TYR A 85 13.83 -4.51 7.05
C TYR A 85 14.12 -3.86 8.42
N THR A 86 13.37 -4.25 9.45
CA THR A 86 13.49 -3.69 10.81
C THR A 86 14.18 -4.63 11.82
N SER A 87 14.60 -5.82 11.38
CA SER A 87 15.29 -6.81 12.22
C SER A 87 16.29 -7.61 11.40
N HIS A 88 17.38 -8.07 12.03
CA HIS A 88 18.39 -8.92 11.39
C HIS A 88 17.82 -10.22 10.81
N SER A 89 16.70 -10.73 11.35
CA SER A 89 16.01 -11.89 10.79
C SER A 89 15.52 -11.67 9.35
N MET A 90 15.32 -10.41 8.95
CA MET A 90 14.93 -9.99 7.61
C MET A 90 16.12 -9.66 6.70
N ALA A 91 17.36 -9.91 7.13
CA ALA A 91 18.55 -9.64 6.32
C ALA A 91 18.56 -10.38 4.96
N PRO A 92 18.08 -11.63 4.82
CA PRO A 92 17.96 -12.25 3.51
C PRO A 92 17.07 -11.44 2.54
N PHE A 93 15.94 -10.91 3.02
CA PHE A 93 15.05 -10.06 2.21
C PHE A 93 15.75 -8.79 1.74
N ALA A 94 16.56 -8.16 2.60
CA ALA A 94 17.30 -6.95 2.23
C ALA A 94 18.42 -7.23 1.21
N ARG A 95 19.14 -8.35 1.38
CA ARG A 95 20.20 -8.78 0.45
C ARG A 95 19.66 -9.12 -0.94
N ASP A 96 18.47 -9.72 -1.02
CA ASP A 96 17.81 -9.98 -2.30
C ASP A 96 17.52 -8.68 -3.09
N LEU A 97 17.49 -7.53 -2.41
CA LEU A 97 17.33 -6.19 -2.98
C LEU A 97 18.66 -5.43 -3.08
N GLY A 98 19.79 -6.10 -2.89
CA GLY A 98 21.12 -5.50 -2.95
C GLY A 98 21.48 -4.59 -1.77
N TYR A 99 20.78 -4.70 -0.63
CA TYR A 99 21.08 -3.92 0.57
C TYR A 99 21.79 -4.76 1.65
N ASP A 100 23.06 -4.42 1.89
CA ASP A 100 23.92 -5.06 2.91
C ASP A 100 24.06 -4.26 4.21
N GLY A 101 23.27 -3.19 4.37
CA GLY A 101 23.30 -2.32 5.55
C GLY A 101 22.66 -2.94 6.79
N GLN A 102 22.63 -2.17 7.88
CA GLN A 102 21.93 -2.55 9.11
C GLN A 102 20.41 -2.45 8.95
N PRO A 103 19.61 -3.20 9.74
CA PRO A 103 18.17 -3.00 9.80
C PRO A 103 17.82 -1.55 10.14
N PHE A 104 16.74 -1.06 9.54
CA PHE A 104 16.26 0.30 9.80
C PHE A 104 15.65 0.39 11.19
N ALA A 105 15.98 1.45 11.91
CA ALA A 105 15.42 1.73 13.22
C ALA A 105 13.90 1.99 13.12
N TRP A 106 13.16 1.59 14.15
CA TRP A 106 11.73 1.85 14.20
C TRP A 106 11.45 3.33 14.51
N ASP A 107 10.98 4.07 13.50
CA ASP A 107 10.50 5.45 13.63
C ASP A 107 9.06 5.57 13.11
N GLU A 108 8.11 5.84 14.01
CA GLU A 108 6.69 5.95 13.65
C GLU A 108 6.40 7.04 12.61
N ASN A 109 7.08 8.18 12.70
CA ASN A 109 6.85 9.32 11.82
C ASN A 109 7.37 9.05 10.42
N ARG A 110 8.59 8.53 10.33
CA ARG A 110 9.20 8.13 9.06
C ARG A 110 8.38 7.04 8.38
N ARG A 111 7.92 6.03 9.14
CA ARG A 111 7.08 4.95 8.61
C ARG A 111 5.71 5.44 8.15
N ALA A 112 5.10 6.43 8.83
CA ALA A 112 3.86 7.04 8.37
C ALA A 112 4.06 7.78 7.04
N GLN A 113 5.17 8.52 6.90
CA GLN A 113 5.52 9.23 5.67
C GLN A 113 5.75 8.27 4.49
N LEU A 114 6.56 7.22 4.67
CA LEU A 114 6.84 6.23 3.63
C LEU A 114 5.58 5.52 3.14
N ARG A 115 4.68 5.14 4.06
CA ARG A 115 3.38 4.54 3.71
C ARG A 115 2.53 5.52 2.90
N ALA A 116 2.45 6.77 3.34
CA ALA A 116 1.68 7.80 2.63
C ALA A 116 2.21 8.06 1.21
N GLU A 117 3.52 8.04 1.01
CA GLU A 117 4.15 8.16 -0.32
C GLU A 117 3.82 6.98 -1.23
N LEU A 118 3.87 5.75 -0.71
CA LEU A 118 3.47 4.55 -1.45
C LEU A 118 1.98 4.58 -1.80
N ASP A 119 1.13 4.90 -0.82
CA ASP A 119 -0.32 5.00 -0.96
C ASP A 119 -0.74 6.02 -2.03
N ALA A 120 -0.09 7.19 -2.04
CA ALA A 120 -0.29 8.21 -3.06
C ALA A 120 0.16 7.75 -4.45
N TRP A 121 1.32 7.08 -4.53
CA TRP A 121 1.83 6.52 -5.78
C TRP A 121 0.87 5.48 -6.35
N TYR A 122 0.39 4.54 -5.52
CA TYR A 122 -0.58 3.52 -5.95
C TYR A 122 -1.92 4.14 -6.34
N ALA A 123 -2.40 5.17 -5.64
CA ALA A 123 -3.61 5.87 -6.05
C ALA A 123 -3.51 6.45 -7.47
N LEU A 124 -2.37 7.08 -7.81
CA LEU A 124 -2.11 7.54 -9.17
C LEU A 124 -1.98 6.38 -10.16
N ALA A 125 -1.31 5.29 -9.77
CA ALA A 125 -1.16 4.12 -10.61
C ALA A 125 -2.50 3.42 -10.91
N TYR A 126 -3.45 3.48 -9.97
CA TYR A 126 -4.83 3.04 -10.12
C TYR A 126 -5.73 4.04 -10.86
N GLY A 127 -5.20 5.20 -11.23
CA GLY A 127 -5.92 6.22 -11.99
C GLY A 127 -6.89 7.07 -11.17
N LEU A 128 -6.76 7.09 -9.83
CA LEU A 128 -7.63 7.90 -8.98
C LEU A 128 -7.27 9.38 -9.11
N THR A 129 -8.31 10.19 -9.25
CA THR A 129 -8.26 11.63 -8.97
C THR A 129 -8.07 11.88 -7.48
N ARG A 130 -7.69 13.12 -7.14
CA ARG A 130 -7.54 13.55 -5.76
C ARG A 130 -8.82 13.39 -4.94
N ASP A 131 -9.98 13.71 -5.51
CA ASP A 131 -11.27 13.60 -4.81
C ASP A 131 -11.73 12.14 -4.68
N GLU A 132 -11.43 11.27 -5.64
CA GLU A 132 -11.67 9.83 -5.48
C GLU A 132 -10.79 9.25 -4.35
N LEU A 133 -9.53 9.67 -4.26
CA LEU A 133 -8.66 9.27 -3.14
C LEU A 133 -9.19 9.78 -1.79
N ARG A 134 -9.71 11.02 -1.74
CA ARG A 134 -10.39 11.55 -0.55
C ARG A 134 -11.60 10.71 -0.18
N TYR A 135 -12.42 10.32 -1.16
CA TYR A 135 -13.58 9.45 -0.93
C TYR A 135 -13.15 8.10 -0.37
N VAL A 136 -12.09 7.49 -0.91
CA VAL A 136 -11.57 6.22 -0.39
C VAL A 136 -11.15 6.35 1.08
N LEU A 137 -10.47 7.43 1.45
CA LEU A 137 -10.01 7.68 2.83
C LEU A 137 -11.18 7.99 3.78
N ASP A 138 -12.01 8.96 3.41
CA ASP A 138 -13.15 9.44 4.18
C ASP A 138 -14.28 9.89 3.24
N PRO A 139 -15.28 9.02 2.98
CA PRO A 139 -16.42 9.37 2.14
C PRO A 139 -17.19 10.62 2.63
N LYS A 140 -17.21 10.89 3.94
CA LYS A 140 -17.94 12.04 4.52
C LYS A 140 -17.27 13.37 4.22
N ASP A 141 -15.96 13.37 4.01
CA ASP A 141 -15.19 14.56 3.61
C ASP A 141 -15.58 15.05 2.19
N VAL A 142 -16.10 14.15 1.35
CA VAL A 142 -16.51 14.45 -0.03
C VAL A 142 -18.04 14.58 -0.15
N MET A 143 -18.77 13.65 0.46
CA MET A 143 -20.23 13.52 0.30
C MET A 143 -21.04 14.28 1.36
N GLY A 144 -20.37 14.83 2.38
CA GLY A 144 -20.98 15.52 3.51
C GLY A 144 -21.16 14.62 4.75
N ALA A 145 -21.35 15.27 5.90
CA ALA A 145 -21.39 14.60 7.21
C ALA A 145 -22.53 13.57 7.35
N ASP A 146 -23.63 13.76 6.62
CA ASP A 146 -24.81 12.89 6.63
C ASP A 146 -24.63 11.63 5.75
N TYR A 147 -23.50 11.49 5.04
CA TYR A 147 -23.26 10.32 4.22
C TYR A 147 -23.08 9.07 5.10
N PRO A 148 -23.80 7.97 4.82
CA PRO A 148 -23.91 6.85 5.75
C PRO A 148 -22.66 5.95 5.79
N SER A 149 -21.78 6.05 4.81
CA SER A 149 -20.64 5.14 4.65
C SER A 149 -19.35 5.68 5.27
N GLU A 150 -18.55 4.78 5.82
CA GLU A 150 -17.21 5.04 6.36
C GLU A 150 -16.26 3.94 5.90
N THR A 151 -15.05 4.30 5.45
CA THR A 151 -14.07 3.30 4.99
C THR A 151 -13.16 2.82 6.12
N PHE A 152 -12.40 3.74 6.70
CA PHE A 152 -11.34 3.45 7.67
C PHE A 152 -11.66 3.99 9.07
N ARG A 153 -12.93 3.90 9.49
CA ARG A 153 -13.46 4.47 10.74
C ARG A 153 -12.55 4.25 11.96
N VAL A 154 -12.07 3.03 12.16
CA VAL A 154 -11.23 2.69 13.32
C VAL A 154 -9.87 3.37 13.25
N LEU A 155 -9.24 3.40 12.07
CA LEU A 155 -7.99 4.11 11.85
C LEU A 155 -8.18 5.61 12.12
N GLN A 156 -9.19 6.22 11.48
CA GLN A 156 -9.50 7.64 11.65
C GLN A 156 -9.74 8.00 13.12
N LYS A 157 -10.58 7.24 13.83
CA LYS A 157 -10.85 7.45 15.26
C LYS A 157 -9.57 7.39 16.10
N ASN A 158 -8.72 6.39 15.85
CA ASN A 158 -7.47 6.21 16.60
C ASN A 158 -6.47 7.34 16.31
N GLU A 159 -6.37 7.79 15.07
CA GLU A 159 -5.48 8.90 14.70
C GLU A 159 -5.98 10.23 15.26
N ILE A 160 -7.28 10.52 15.22
CA ILE A 160 -7.84 11.72 15.86
C ILE A 160 -7.55 11.71 17.36
N ALA A 161 -7.72 10.56 18.03
CA ALA A 161 -7.43 10.45 19.46
C ALA A 161 -5.94 10.63 19.79
N LYS A 162 -5.03 10.10 18.94
CA LYS A 162 -3.57 10.14 19.18
C LYS A 162 -2.90 11.44 18.71
N HIS A 163 -3.40 12.03 17.63
CA HIS A 163 -2.74 13.10 16.89
C HIS A 163 -3.58 14.37 16.74
N GLY A 164 -4.87 14.34 17.11
CA GLY A 164 -5.80 15.46 16.94
C GLY A 164 -6.26 15.68 15.49
N GLU A 165 -5.83 14.84 14.55
CA GLU A 165 -6.16 14.92 13.13
C GLU A 165 -6.26 13.53 12.49
N TYR A 166 -6.93 13.43 11.34
CA TYR A 166 -6.84 12.24 10.50
C TYR A 166 -5.50 12.23 9.75
N ARG A 167 -4.44 11.89 10.48
CA ARG A 167 -3.04 12.03 10.04
C ARG A 167 -2.74 11.30 8.72
N THR A 168 -3.25 10.08 8.54
CA THR A 168 -3.07 9.31 7.30
C THR A 168 -3.64 10.07 6.10
N GLN A 169 -4.86 10.61 6.21
CA GLN A 169 -5.49 11.38 5.14
C GLN A 169 -4.64 12.59 4.76
N ARG A 170 -4.19 13.38 5.75
CA ARG A 170 -3.34 14.56 5.49
C ARG A 170 -2.04 14.18 4.77
N LEU A 171 -1.34 13.15 5.23
CA LEU A 171 -0.06 12.74 4.66
C LEU A 171 -0.21 12.16 3.25
N VAL A 172 -1.21 11.30 3.03
CA VAL A 172 -1.46 10.68 1.72
C VAL A 172 -1.83 11.73 0.68
N LEU A 173 -2.73 12.67 1.03
CA LEU A 173 -3.12 13.74 0.11
C LEU A 173 -1.95 14.70 -0.17
N ALA A 174 -1.13 15.03 0.84
CA ALA A 174 0.06 15.84 0.62
C ALA A 174 1.08 15.15 -0.29
N ALA A 175 1.29 13.84 -0.13
CA ALA A 175 2.17 13.06 -0.99
C ALA A 175 1.62 12.96 -2.43
N TYR A 176 0.30 12.80 -2.58
CA TYR A 176 -0.36 12.83 -3.88
C TYR A 176 -0.14 14.16 -4.59
N ASP A 177 -0.38 15.27 -3.89
CA ASP A 177 -0.19 16.63 -4.43
C ASP A 177 1.26 16.87 -4.83
N ALA A 178 2.23 16.35 -4.05
CA ALA A 178 3.65 16.43 -4.37
C ALA A 178 4.01 15.62 -5.63
N LEU A 179 3.51 14.39 -5.77
CA LEU A 179 3.75 13.55 -6.96
C LEU A 179 3.15 14.17 -8.22
N VAL A 180 1.93 14.73 -8.12
CA VAL A 180 1.28 15.44 -9.23
C VAL A 180 2.07 16.69 -9.62
N THR A 181 2.53 17.46 -8.64
CA THR A 181 3.40 18.63 -8.90
C THR A 181 4.72 18.22 -9.55
N GLY A 182 5.27 17.07 -9.15
CA GLY A 182 6.46 16.46 -9.75
C GLY A 182 6.26 15.86 -11.15
N GLY A 183 5.07 15.97 -11.73
CA GLY A 183 4.79 15.56 -13.11
C GLY A 183 4.10 14.21 -13.26
N MET A 184 3.89 13.45 -12.16
CA MET A 184 3.13 12.21 -12.21
C MET A 184 1.65 12.51 -12.50
N ARG A 185 0.97 11.62 -13.22
CA ARG A 185 -0.44 11.75 -13.56
C ARG A 185 -1.18 10.44 -13.26
N PRO A 186 -2.50 10.51 -12.97
CA PRO A 186 -3.31 9.30 -12.86
C PRO A 186 -3.21 8.49 -14.16
N ARG A 187 -2.95 7.19 -14.04
CA ARG A 187 -2.85 6.28 -15.18
C ARG A 187 -4.24 5.92 -15.67
N THR A 188 -4.80 6.75 -16.53
CA THR A 188 -6.15 6.57 -17.10
C THR A 188 -6.18 5.66 -18.33
N GLU A 189 -5.01 5.37 -18.91
CA GLU A 189 -4.86 4.52 -20.08
C GLU A 189 -4.27 3.15 -19.68
N GLY A 190 -4.87 2.05 -20.14
CA GLY A 190 -4.16 0.77 -20.26
C GLY A 190 -4.60 -0.41 -19.39
N TYR A 191 -5.46 -0.26 -18.37
CA TYR A 191 -5.95 -1.42 -17.58
C TYR A 191 -7.37 -1.18 -17.02
N ARG A 192 -8.34 -0.95 -17.92
CA ARG A 192 -9.79 -1.05 -17.62
C ARG A 192 -10.36 -2.29 -18.29
#